data_AF-A0A4T2BWP1-F1
#
_entry.id   AF-A0A4T2BWP1-F1
#
_cell.length_a   1.000
_cell.length_b   1.000
_cell.length_c   1.000
_cell.angle_alpha   90.00
_cell.angle_beta   90.00
_cell.angle_gamma   90.00
#
_symmetry.space_group_name_H-M   'P 1'
#
loop_
_entity.id
_entity.type
_entity.pdbx_description
1 polymer ?
#
loop_
_entity_poly.entity_id
_entity_poly.type
_entity_poly.pdbx_seq_one_letter_code
_entity_poly.pdbx_strand_id
1 'polypeptide(L)'
;MTATALYVPTYATRSPYITVSEYKSAPTGVNVDQLSPRSDVQVQNDMLSVLIDRASSYADEICQQVLSATVDTQVGTYFVRAGVVKIPVDYTPLIQVNSLLVGSDASHLSTVTDLSNAWLQRKTVEIPVTGWFRSNRVKAALTYVSGFANTVTTVAQAVGDSTLTVASPVGIVSGLTLALFDAGNSEPVTVLSVSGNVVTLAAPLTKAHTFGVSLSALPAAIKQAVVFLTSALIKSRGSEAHVMASISAGPSRKSEIQDGGFEEIDLAFELLKPHRRSA
;
A
#
# COMPACT_ATOMS: atom_id res chain seq x y z
N MET A 1 -28.13 -1.93 -21.34
CA MET A 1 -27.71 -2.83 -20.24
C MET A 1 -26.20 -2.82 -20.25
N THR A 2 -25.56 -2.17 -19.27
CA THR A 2 -24.11 -1.95 -19.26
C THR A 2 -23.49 -2.98 -18.32
N ALA A 3 -22.66 -3.88 -18.86
CA ALA A 3 -21.89 -4.81 -18.04
C ALA A 3 -20.62 -4.09 -17.59
N THR A 4 -20.57 -3.69 -16.31
CA THR A 4 -19.36 -3.09 -15.72
C THR A 4 -18.56 -4.18 -15.05
N ALA A 5 -17.32 -4.40 -15.50
CA ALA A 5 -16.40 -5.28 -14.79
C ALA A 5 -15.95 -4.58 -13.49
N LEU A 6 -16.33 -5.11 -12.34
CA LEU A 6 -15.91 -4.62 -11.01
C LEU A 6 -14.51 -5.11 -10.60
N TYR A 7 -13.71 -5.61 -11.55
CA TYR A 7 -12.31 -5.97 -11.31
C TYR A 7 -11.41 -4.78 -11.66
N VAL A 8 -11.59 -3.66 -10.95
CA VAL A 8 -10.69 -2.51 -11.05
C VAL A 8 -10.28 -2.13 -9.63
N PRO A 9 -9.05 -2.46 -9.19
CA PRO A 9 -8.53 -1.92 -7.95
C PRO A 9 -8.58 -0.40 -8.05
N THR A 10 -9.29 0.24 -7.13
CA THR A 10 -9.55 1.67 -7.21
C THR A 10 -8.31 2.42 -6.74
N TYR A 11 -7.51 2.91 -7.68
CA TYR A 11 -6.35 3.77 -7.40
C TYR A 11 -6.69 5.02 -6.58
N ALA A 12 -7.98 5.39 -6.50
CA ALA A 12 -8.48 6.51 -5.71
C ALA A 12 -8.16 6.44 -4.20
N THR A 13 -7.81 5.26 -3.67
CA THR A 13 -7.45 5.06 -2.25
C THR A 13 -5.96 4.84 -2.01
N ARG A 14 -5.14 4.88 -3.07
CA ARG A 14 -3.71 4.60 -2.98
C ARG A 14 -2.96 5.80 -2.44
N SER A 15 -2.42 5.65 -1.22
CA SER A 15 -1.47 6.59 -0.64
C SER A 15 -0.04 6.11 -0.94
N PRO A 16 0.91 7.02 -1.26
CA PRO A 16 2.31 6.64 -1.40
C PRO A 16 2.86 5.95 -0.14
N TYR A 17 3.84 5.05 -0.31
CA TYR A 17 4.34 4.18 0.77
C TYR A 17 5.26 4.87 1.77
N ILE A 18 5.84 5.98 1.36
CA ILE A 18 6.63 6.87 2.20
C ILE A 18 6.17 8.30 1.98
N THR A 19 6.40 9.18 2.95
CA THR A 19 6.15 10.62 2.81
C THR A 19 7.40 11.36 2.35
N VAL A 20 7.24 12.62 1.93
CA VAL A 20 8.37 13.48 1.58
C VAL A 20 9.29 13.72 2.78
N SER A 21 8.73 13.92 3.98
CA SER A 21 9.52 14.09 5.21
C SER A 21 10.30 12.82 5.56
N GLU A 22 9.66 11.66 5.43
CA GLU A 22 10.29 10.35 5.63
C GLU A 22 11.47 10.15 4.66
N TYR A 23 11.28 10.42 3.36
CA TYR A 23 12.36 10.32 2.38
C TYR A 23 13.53 11.26 2.68
N LYS A 24 13.27 12.52 3.06
CA LYS A 24 14.32 13.49 3.42
C LYS A 24 15.11 13.09 4.66
N SER A 25 14.49 12.34 5.57
CA SER A 25 15.16 11.82 6.76
C SER A 25 15.98 10.54 6.51
N ALA A 26 15.76 9.88 5.36
CA ALA A 26 16.43 8.65 5.02
C ALA A 26 17.86 8.91 4.48
N PRO A 27 18.84 8.03 4.79
CA PRO A 27 20.21 8.17 4.30
C PRO A 27 20.31 7.72 2.84
N THR A 28 19.97 8.60 1.90
CA THR A 28 19.93 8.28 0.45
C THR A 28 21.16 8.73 -0.32
N GLY A 29 21.95 9.65 0.22
CA GLY A 29 23.09 10.25 -0.50
C GLY A 29 22.69 11.07 -1.75
N VAL A 30 21.40 11.32 -1.96
CA VAL A 30 20.85 12.07 -3.10
C VAL A 30 20.43 13.46 -2.64
N ASN A 31 20.86 14.49 -3.38
CA ASN A 31 20.44 15.86 -3.14
C ASN A 31 19.04 16.10 -3.74
N VAL A 32 18.07 16.44 -2.89
CA VAL A 32 16.68 16.72 -3.28
C VAL A 32 16.38 18.21 -3.49
N ASP A 33 17.33 19.09 -3.22
CA ASP A 33 17.13 20.55 -3.29
C ASP A 33 17.23 21.10 -4.73
N GLN A 34 17.58 20.25 -5.70
CA GLN A 34 17.79 20.61 -7.10
C GLN A 34 16.96 19.76 -8.09
N LEU A 35 15.81 19.22 -7.67
CA LEU A 35 14.93 18.44 -8.54
C LEU A 35 14.24 19.29 -9.63
N SER A 36 14.08 20.59 -9.35
CA SER A 36 13.58 21.61 -10.26
C SER A 36 14.60 22.76 -10.42
N PRO A 37 14.69 23.40 -11.60
CA PRO A 37 15.53 24.60 -11.81
C PRO A 37 15.14 25.80 -10.92
N ARG A 38 13.95 25.76 -10.31
CA ARG A 38 13.42 26.82 -9.45
C ARG A 38 13.70 26.49 -7.98
N SER A 39 14.26 27.43 -7.23
CA SER A 39 14.64 27.26 -5.82
C SER A 39 13.48 27.35 -4.81
N ASP A 40 12.24 27.11 -5.25
CA ASP A 40 11.08 27.11 -4.36
C ASP A 40 10.93 25.74 -3.68
N VAL A 41 11.05 25.73 -2.36
CA VAL A 41 10.98 24.52 -1.51
C VAL A 41 9.67 23.76 -1.72
N GLN A 42 8.55 24.47 -1.94
CA GLN A 42 7.26 23.81 -2.16
C GLN A 42 7.27 23.05 -3.49
N VAL A 43 7.76 23.68 -4.55
CA VAL A 43 7.88 23.05 -5.88
C VAL A 43 8.81 21.83 -5.83
N GLN A 44 9.90 21.88 -5.06
CA GLN A 44 10.79 20.73 -4.86
C GLN A 44 10.07 19.57 -4.14
N ASN A 45 9.31 19.89 -3.08
CA ASN A 45 8.53 18.88 -2.34
C ASN A 45 7.43 18.26 -3.21
N ASP A 46 6.74 19.05 -4.01
CA ASP A 46 5.71 18.57 -4.93
C ASP A 46 6.33 17.62 -5.97
N MET A 47 7.46 17.98 -6.57
CA MET A 47 8.18 17.13 -7.52
C MET A 47 8.66 15.82 -6.88
N LEU A 48 9.19 15.90 -5.65
CA LEU A 48 9.59 14.71 -4.90
C LEU A 48 8.39 13.82 -4.57
N SER A 49 7.23 14.39 -4.23
CA SER A 49 6.01 13.62 -3.98
C SER A 49 5.55 12.82 -5.21
N VAL A 50 5.68 13.41 -6.42
CA VAL A 50 5.38 12.70 -7.69
C VAL A 50 6.36 11.56 -7.93
N LEU A 51 7.65 11.74 -7.62
CA LEU A 51 8.64 10.67 -7.77
C LEU A 51 8.40 9.53 -6.78
N ILE A 52 8.03 9.84 -5.54
CA ILE A 52 7.67 8.85 -4.53
C ILE A 52 6.42 8.07 -4.94
N ASP A 53 5.41 8.74 -5.52
CA ASP A 53 4.22 8.05 -6.03
C ASP A 53 4.56 7.08 -7.16
N ARG A 54 5.40 7.51 -8.12
CA ARG A 54 5.92 6.64 -9.19
C ARG A 54 6.73 5.47 -8.65
N ALA A 55 7.62 5.70 -7.69
CA ALA A 55 8.41 4.66 -7.05
C ALA A 55 7.51 3.64 -6.32
N SER A 56 6.48 4.13 -5.64
CA SER A 56 5.46 3.28 -5.02
C SER A 56 4.73 2.45 -6.07
N SER A 57 4.48 2.99 -7.28
CA SER A 57 3.76 2.27 -8.34
C SER A 57 4.62 1.19 -8.93
N TYR A 58 5.91 1.50 -9.06
CA TYR A 58 6.88 0.53 -9.51
C TYR A 58 7.05 -0.61 -8.51
N ALA A 59 7.01 -0.34 -7.20
CA ALA A 59 6.97 -1.39 -6.18
C ALA A 59 5.74 -2.30 -6.32
N ASP A 60 4.56 -1.74 -6.61
CA ASP A 60 3.34 -2.52 -6.87
C ASP A 60 3.47 -3.43 -8.09
N GLU A 61 4.07 -2.93 -9.17
CA GLU A 61 4.34 -3.70 -10.39
C GLU A 61 5.32 -4.85 -10.15
N ILE A 62 6.40 -4.60 -9.39
CA ILE A 62 7.38 -5.61 -9.00
C ILE A 62 6.72 -6.71 -8.17
N CYS A 63 5.86 -6.32 -7.22
CA CYS A 63 5.14 -7.27 -6.37
C CYS A 63 3.95 -7.93 -7.08
N GLN A 64 3.52 -7.43 -8.24
CA GLN A 64 2.35 -7.88 -9.00
C GLN A 64 1.05 -7.82 -8.17
N GLN A 65 0.98 -6.90 -7.22
CA GLN A 65 -0.18 -6.60 -6.38
C GLN A 65 -0.02 -5.23 -5.72
N VAL A 66 -1.13 -4.60 -5.33
CA VAL A 66 -1.10 -3.39 -4.52
C VAL A 66 -0.73 -3.78 -3.08
N LEU A 67 0.31 -3.16 -2.52
CA LEU A 67 0.76 -3.43 -1.15
C LEU A 67 0.00 -2.60 -0.10
N SER A 68 -0.55 -1.45 -0.49
CA SER A 68 -1.46 -0.65 0.36
C SER A 68 -2.76 -1.40 0.63
N ALA A 69 -3.39 -1.11 1.76
CA ALA A 69 -4.71 -1.65 2.08
C ALA A 69 -5.77 -1.17 1.07
N THR A 70 -6.46 -2.10 0.43
CA THR A 70 -7.54 -1.87 -0.54
C THR A 70 -8.79 -2.66 -0.15
N VAL A 71 -9.95 -2.18 -0.59
CA VAL A 71 -11.22 -2.92 -0.48
C VAL A 71 -11.52 -3.53 -1.84
N ASP A 72 -11.55 -4.86 -1.91
CA ASP A 72 -11.72 -5.60 -3.16
C ASP A 72 -12.97 -6.45 -3.11
N THR A 73 -13.68 -6.54 -4.24
CA THR A 73 -14.85 -7.41 -4.38
C THR A 73 -14.59 -8.45 -5.47
N GLN A 74 -14.66 -9.72 -5.09
CA GLN A 74 -14.45 -10.85 -5.98
C GLN A 74 -15.74 -11.66 -6.09
N VAL A 75 -16.12 -12.03 -7.31
CA VAL A 75 -17.29 -12.86 -7.59
C VAL A 75 -16.85 -14.13 -8.30
N GLY A 76 -17.30 -15.29 -7.82
CA GLY A 76 -16.89 -16.57 -8.38
C GLY A 76 -17.87 -17.70 -8.12
N THR A 77 -17.63 -18.85 -8.77
CA THR A 77 -18.27 -20.12 -8.41
C THR A 77 -17.27 -20.93 -7.61
N TYR A 78 -17.67 -21.37 -6.42
CA TYR A 78 -16.83 -22.13 -5.51
C TYR A 78 -17.49 -23.46 -5.16
N PHE A 79 -16.67 -24.42 -4.76
CA PHE A 79 -17.14 -25.71 -4.30
C PHE A 79 -17.40 -25.67 -2.79
N VAL A 80 -18.50 -26.27 -2.39
CA VAL A 80 -18.82 -26.50 -0.98
C VAL A 80 -18.41 -27.92 -0.64
N ARG A 81 -17.62 -28.07 0.43
CA ARG A 81 -17.23 -29.38 0.95
C ARG A 81 -17.48 -29.40 2.46
N ALA A 82 -18.22 -30.40 2.92
CA ALA A 82 -18.59 -30.55 4.33
C ALA A 82 -19.25 -29.30 4.94
N GLY A 83 -20.09 -28.60 4.17
CA GLY A 83 -20.79 -27.40 4.63
C GLY A 83 -19.89 -26.17 4.76
N VAL A 84 -18.67 -26.18 4.22
CA VAL A 84 -17.75 -25.03 4.19
C VAL A 84 -17.46 -24.66 2.75
N VAL A 85 -17.53 -23.37 2.43
CA VAL A 85 -17.06 -22.81 1.16
C VAL A 85 -15.65 -22.27 1.38
N LYS A 86 -14.73 -22.64 0.49
CA LYS A 86 -13.35 -22.12 0.47
C LYS A 86 -13.20 -21.16 -0.71
N ILE A 87 -12.96 -19.90 -0.42
CA ILE A 87 -12.84 -18.82 -1.40
C ILE A 87 -11.39 -18.36 -1.45
N PRO A 88 -10.62 -18.69 -2.50
CA PRO A 88 -9.28 -18.12 -2.68
C PRO A 88 -9.40 -16.62 -2.99
N VAL A 89 -8.62 -15.80 -2.29
CA VAL A 89 -8.53 -14.35 -2.52
C VAL A 89 -7.37 -14.04 -3.47
N ASP A 90 -7.56 -13.05 -4.33
CA ASP A 90 -6.56 -12.63 -5.32
C ASP A 90 -5.38 -11.86 -4.71
N TYR A 91 -5.65 -11.09 -3.65
CA TYR A 91 -4.68 -10.18 -3.05
C TYR A 91 -4.33 -10.56 -1.60
N THR A 92 -3.07 -10.34 -1.22
CA THR A 92 -2.55 -10.67 0.12
C THR A 92 -1.59 -9.61 0.64
N PRO A 93 -1.48 -9.41 1.97
CA PRO A 93 -2.13 -10.16 3.04
C PRO A 93 -3.62 -9.83 3.21
N LEU A 94 -4.43 -10.80 3.62
CA LEU A 94 -5.84 -10.59 3.96
C LEU A 94 -5.96 -10.04 5.39
N ILE A 95 -6.72 -8.96 5.57
CA ILE A 95 -6.92 -8.32 6.88
C ILE A 95 -8.29 -8.68 7.45
N GLN A 96 -9.35 -8.43 6.70
CA GLN A 96 -10.73 -8.66 7.15
C GLN A 96 -11.67 -8.94 5.99
N VAL A 97 -12.82 -9.55 6.29
CA VAL A 97 -13.92 -9.74 5.35
C VAL A 97 -15.06 -8.81 5.77
N ASN A 98 -15.50 -7.96 4.85
CA ASN A 98 -16.56 -6.98 5.13
C ASN A 98 -17.95 -7.58 4.88
N SER A 99 -18.11 -8.30 3.77
CA SER A 99 -19.38 -8.92 3.42
C SER A 99 -19.19 -10.15 2.55
N LEU A 100 -20.07 -11.12 2.73
CA LEU A 100 -20.19 -12.29 1.88
C LEU A 100 -21.63 -12.44 1.42
N LEU A 101 -21.81 -12.58 0.11
CA LEU A 101 -23.06 -12.94 -0.55
C LEU A 101 -22.90 -14.34 -1.12
N VAL A 102 -23.85 -15.24 -0.87
CA VAL A 102 -23.82 -16.62 -1.40
C VAL A 102 -25.16 -17.00 -2.01
N GLY A 103 -25.16 -17.82 -3.05
CA GLY A 103 -26.38 -18.19 -3.74
C GLY A 103 -26.20 -19.35 -4.72
N SER A 104 -27.33 -19.87 -5.22
CA SER A 104 -27.33 -20.90 -6.28
C SER A 104 -26.92 -20.35 -7.64
N ASP A 105 -27.21 -19.07 -7.90
CA ASP A 105 -26.93 -18.36 -9.13
C ASP A 105 -26.66 -16.87 -8.87
N ALA A 106 -26.33 -16.11 -9.92
CA ALA A 106 -25.98 -14.69 -9.79
C ALA A 106 -27.17 -13.77 -9.50
N SER A 107 -28.40 -14.23 -9.71
CA SER A 107 -29.63 -13.46 -9.48
C SER A 107 -30.23 -13.69 -8.09
N HIS A 108 -29.83 -14.78 -7.41
CA HIS A 108 -30.31 -15.17 -6.09
C HIS A 108 -29.16 -15.29 -5.08
N LEU A 109 -28.47 -14.19 -4.83
CA LEU A 109 -27.46 -14.09 -3.78
C LEU A 109 -28.10 -13.59 -2.48
N SER A 110 -27.87 -14.30 -1.37
CA SER A 110 -28.26 -13.90 -0.02
C SER A 110 -27.03 -13.53 0.80
N THR A 111 -27.15 -12.45 1.58
CA THR A 111 -26.09 -11.99 2.48
C THR A 111 -25.93 -12.94 3.65
N VAL A 112 -24.69 -13.35 3.92
CA VAL A 112 -24.34 -14.03 5.16
C VAL A 112 -24.26 -12.99 6.27
N THR A 113 -25.21 -13.02 7.20
CA THR A 113 -25.35 -11.99 8.25
C THR A 113 -24.36 -12.16 9.40
N ASP A 114 -23.82 -13.36 9.58
CA ASP A 114 -22.84 -13.64 10.63
C ASP A 114 -21.54 -14.18 10.02
N LEU A 115 -20.48 -13.38 10.15
CA LEU A 115 -19.13 -13.71 9.71
C LEU A 115 -18.21 -14.08 10.89
N SER A 116 -18.70 -14.21 12.11
CA SER A 116 -17.87 -14.51 13.29
C SER A 116 -17.18 -15.87 13.21
N ASN A 117 -17.76 -16.79 12.43
CA ASN A 117 -17.24 -18.13 12.19
C ASN A 117 -16.41 -18.22 10.89
N ALA A 118 -16.12 -17.09 10.25
CA ALA A 118 -15.23 -17.04 9.10
C ALA A 118 -13.79 -17.30 9.55
N TRP A 119 -13.15 -18.30 8.94
CA TRP A 119 -11.74 -18.59 9.18
C TRP A 119 -10.89 -17.98 8.07
N LEU A 120 -10.08 -16.99 8.44
CA LEU A 120 -9.19 -16.29 7.53
C LEU A 120 -7.83 -16.98 7.49
N GLN A 121 -7.46 -17.54 6.33
CA GLN A 121 -6.10 -17.97 6.04
C GLN A 121 -5.41 -16.94 5.15
N ARG A 122 -4.09 -17.08 4.98
CA ARG A 122 -3.27 -16.14 4.21
C ARG A 122 -3.80 -15.84 2.80
N LYS A 123 -4.37 -16.85 2.10
CA LYS A 123 -4.87 -16.76 0.71
C LYS A 123 -6.30 -17.28 0.52
N THR A 124 -6.97 -17.68 1.60
CA THR A 124 -8.25 -18.36 1.50
C THR A 124 -9.14 -17.90 2.64
N VAL A 125 -10.40 -17.62 2.33
CA VAL A 125 -11.45 -17.42 3.30
C VAL A 125 -12.29 -18.69 3.36
N GLU A 126 -12.41 -19.28 4.54
CA GLU A 126 -13.28 -20.44 4.76
C GLU A 126 -14.50 -19.99 5.57
N ILE A 127 -15.70 -20.14 5.01
CA ILE A 127 -16.94 -19.73 5.69
C ILE A 127 -17.91 -20.92 5.74
N PRO A 128 -18.46 -21.25 6.92
CA PRO A 128 -19.50 -22.27 7.02
C PRO A 128 -20.78 -21.78 6.34
N VAL A 129 -21.29 -22.60 5.42
CA VAL A 129 -22.52 -22.38 4.67
C VAL A 129 -23.47 -23.54 4.96
N THR A 130 -24.28 -23.40 6.01
CA THR A 130 -25.25 -24.44 6.40
C THR A 130 -26.63 -24.19 5.78
N GLY A 131 -27.35 -25.26 5.48
CA GLY A 131 -28.80 -25.22 5.24
C GLY A 131 -29.30 -24.75 3.88
N TRP A 132 -28.47 -24.18 2.99
CA TRP A 132 -28.97 -23.47 1.79
C TRP A 132 -28.69 -24.13 0.44
N PHE A 133 -27.80 -25.11 0.36
CA PHE A 133 -27.28 -25.57 -0.94
C PHE A 133 -27.53 -27.06 -1.18
N ARG A 134 -28.43 -27.35 -2.14
CA ARG A 134 -28.62 -28.70 -2.71
C ARG A 134 -27.52 -29.08 -3.70
N SER A 135 -26.73 -28.10 -4.13
CA SER A 135 -25.61 -28.24 -5.07
C SER A 135 -24.29 -28.12 -4.33
N ASN A 136 -23.30 -28.90 -4.74
CA ASN A 136 -21.91 -28.78 -4.25
C ASN A 136 -21.18 -27.56 -4.82
N ARG A 137 -21.86 -26.72 -5.62
CA ARG A 137 -21.33 -25.49 -6.20
C ARG A 137 -22.21 -24.32 -5.81
N VAL A 138 -21.58 -23.25 -5.36
CA VAL A 138 -22.24 -22.01 -4.96
C VAL A 138 -21.60 -20.83 -5.68
N LYS A 139 -22.42 -19.85 -6.04
CA LYS A 139 -21.94 -18.53 -6.42
C LYS A 139 -21.69 -17.74 -5.15
N ALA A 140 -20.54 -17.09 -5.05
CA ALA A 140 -20.24 -16.20 -3.95
C ALA A 140 -19.68 -14.87 -4.47
N ALA A 141 -20.09 -13.77 -3.84
CA ALA A 141 -19.46 -12.48 -3.97
C ALA A 141 -18.89 -12.08 -2.59
N LEU A 142 -17.57 -11.97 -2.52
CA LEU A 142 -16.81 -11.67 -1.32
C LEU A 142 -16.24 -10.26 -1.44
N THR A 143 -16.55 -9.40 -0.47
CA THR A 143 -15.90 -8.10 -0.30
C THR A 143 -14.96 -8.16 0.90
N TYR A 144 -13.69 -7.92 0.68
CA TYR A 144 -12.64 -8.06 1.69
C TYR A 144 -11.65 -6.90 1.64
N VAL A 145 -10.86 -6.77 2.72
CA VAL A 145 -9.76 -5.82 2.80
C VAL A 145 -8.44 -6.59 2.80
N SER A 146 -7.56 -6.24 1.87
CA SER A 146 -6.22 -6.82 1.73
C SER A 146 -5.16 -5.74 1.61
N GLY A 147 -3.90 -6.09 1.90
CA GLY A 147 -2.75 -5.18 1.88
C GLY A 147 -2.30 -4.80 3.28
N PHE A 148 -1.40 -3.83 3.39
CA PHE A 148 -0.94 -3.27 4.65
C PHE A 148 -1.60 -1.89 4.86
N ALA A 149 -2.10 -1.63 6.07
CA ALA A 149 -2.63 -0.31 6.40
C ALA A 149 -1.56 0.75 6.13
N ASN A 150 -1.91 1.76 5.32
CA ASN A 150 -1.02 2.87 4.99
C ASN A 150 -1.85 4.12 4.78
N THR A 151 -1.63 5.12 5.63
CA THR A 151 -2.41 6.36 5.63
C THR A 151 -1.56 7.50 6.19
N VAL A 152 -2.11 8.71 6.19
CA VAL A 152 -1.47 9.90 6.77
C VAL A 152 -2.40 10.55 7.77
N THR A 153 -1.83 11.20 8.79
CA THR A 153 -2.60 12.02 9.74
C THR A 153 -3.09 13.30 9.07
N THR A 154 -4.33 13.69 9.33
CA THR A 154 -4.92 14.93 8.78
C THR A 154 -4.92 16.08 9.77
N VAL A 155 -4.42 15.87 10.99
CA VAL A 155 -4.28 16.88 12.04
C VAL A 155 -2.98 16.61 12.79
N ALA A 156 -2.27 17.66 13.23
CA ALA A 156 -1.14 17.52 14.15
C ALA A 156 -1.60 16.93 15.49
N GLN A 157 -0.74 16.13 16.11
CA GLN A 157 -1.06 15.38 17.34
C GLN A 157 -0.10 15.79 18.46
N ALA A 158 -0.64 16.07 19.63
CA ALA A 158 0.14 16.41 20.81
C ALA A 158 0.52 15.16 21.62
N VAL A 159 1.53 15.32 22.48
CA VAL A 159 1.85 14.31 23.50
C VAL A 159 0.63 14.12 24.40
N GLY A 160 0.25 12.87 24.66
CA GLY A 160 -0.92 12.53 25.47
C GLY A 160 -2.20 12.29 24.68
N ASP A 161 -2.24 12.61 23.39
CA ASP A 161 -3.43 12.35 22.56
C ASP A 161 -3.68 10.84 22.44
N SER A 162 -4.93 10.43 22.61
CA SER A 162 -5.37 9.03 22.51
C SER A 162 -6.19 8.76 21.24
N THR A 163 -6.32 9.75 20.36
CA THR A 163 -7.11 9.66 19.13
C THR A 163 -6.34 10.26 17.97
N LEU A 164 -6.28 9.57 16.84
CA LEU A 164 -5.67 10.04 15.61
C LEU A 164 -6.75 10.22 14.54
N THR A 165 -6.74 11.36 13.85
CA THR A 165 -7.57 11.56 12.65
C THR A 165 -6.73 11.25 11.42
N VAL A 166 -7.18 10.28 10.61
CA VAL A 166 -6.46 9.77 9.43
C VAL A 166 -7.19 10.10 8.14
N ALA A 167 -6.47 10.13 7.01
CA ALA A 167 -7.07 10.39 5.71
C ALA A 167 -7.98 9.23 5.25
N SER A 168 -7.53 8.00 5.47
CA SER A 168 -8.26 6.76 5.19
C SER A 168 -8.02 5.74 6.31
N PRO A 169 -9.09 5.13 6.88
CA PRO A 169 -8.98 4.09 7.90
C PRO A 169 -8.85 2.68 7.30
N VAL A 170 -8.77 2.54 5.97
CA VAL A 170 -8.79 1.23 5.28
C VAL A 170 -7.61 0.37 5.76
N GLY A 171 -7.94 -0.86 6.18
CA GLY A 171 -6.98 -1.84 6.69
C GLY A 171 -6.57 -1.65 8.14
N ILE A 172 -7.03 -0.60 8.82
CA ILE A 172 -6.81 -0.40 10.25
C ILE A 172 -7.88 -1.18 11.03
N VAL A 173 -7.45 -2.11 11.88
CA VAL A 173 -8.32 -2.94 12.72
C VAL A 173 -7.93 -2.86 14.19
N SER A 174 -8.88 -3.10 15.09
CA SER A 174 -8.61 -3.15 16.54
C SER A 174 -7.55 -4.22 16.85
N GLY A 175 -6.64 -3.91 17.78
CA GLY A 175 -5.51 -4.74 18.17
C GLY A 175 -4.30 -4.66 17.24
N LEU A 176 -4.42 -4.03 16.06
CA LEU A 176 -3.30 -3.87 15.15
C LEU A 176 -2.28 -2.88 15.72
N THR A 177 -1.00 -3.24 15.66
CA THR A 177 0.10 -2.31 15.96
C THR A 177 0.59 -1.68 14.67
N LEU A 178 0.51 -0.36 14.60
CA LEU A 178 0.99 0.50 13.51
C LEU A 178 2.21 1.27 13.98
N ALA A 179 2.95 1.87 13.06
CA ALA A 179 3.99 2.83 13.39
C ALA A 179 3.64 4.21 12.81
N LEU A 180 3.82 5.24 13.63
CA LEU A 180 3.88 6.63 13.18
C LEU A 180 5.32 6.91 12.73
N PHE A 181 5.49 7.38 11.51
CA PHE A 181 6.78 7.72 10.92
C PHE A 181 6.90 9.23 10.77
N ASP A 182 7.40 9.87 11.83
CA ASP A 182 7.75 11.28 11.85
C ASP A 182 9.26 11.40 12.07
N ALA A 183 9.95 12.21 11.26
CA ALA A 183 11.41 12.23 11.15
C ALA A 183 12.10 12.41 12.53
N GLY A 184 12.60 11.32 13.10
CA GLY A 184 13.23 11.27 14.43
C GLY A 184 12.26 11.04 15.62
N ASN A 185 10.96 11.22 15.42
CA ASN A 185 9.91 11.04 16.43
C ASN A 185 9.07 9.78 16.22
N SER A 186 9.50 8.83 15.37
CA SER A 186 8.74 7.61 15.15
C SER A 186 8.43 6.86 16.45
N GLU A 187 7.21 6.34 16.56
CA GLU A 187 6.75 5.51 17.68
C GLU A 187 5.72 4.47 17.22
N PRO A 188 5.70 3.27 17.83
CA PRO A 188 4.65 2.30 17.59
C PRO A 188 3.36 2.69 18.33
N VAL A 189 2.21 2.51 17.68
CA VAL A 189 0.89 2.77 18.25
C VAL A 189 -0.01 1.55 18.07
N THR A 190 -0.70 1.13 19.12
CA THR A 190 -1.66 0.03 19.05
C THR A 190 -3.08 0.58 18.98
N VAL A 191 -3.86 0.09 18.02
CA VAL A 191 -5.23 0.54 17.78
C VAL A 191 -6.18 -0.13 18.75
N LEU A 192 -6.98 0.66 19.47
CA LEU A 192 -8.07 0.16 20.32
C LEU A 192 -9.35 0.00 19.52
N SER A 193 -9.74 1.02 18.76
CA SER A 193 -10.96 1.01 17.94
C SER A 193 -10.85 2.00 16.79
N VAL A 194 -11.69 1.81 15.77
CA VAL A 194 -11.78 2.69 14.60
C VAL A 194 -13.24 3.10 14.41
N SER A 195 -13.50 4.40 14.29
CA SER A 195 -14.83 4.95 14.05
C SER A 195 -14.74 6.05 13.00
N GLY A 196 -15.21 5.74 11.79
CA GLY A 196 -14.99 6.61 10.62
C GLY A 196 -13.49 6.83 10.41
N ASN A 197 -13.07 8.08 10.30
CA ASN A 197 -11.66 8.46 10.11
C ASN A 197 -10.90 8.70 11.42
N VAL A 198 -11.50 8.36 12.57
CA VAL A 198 -10.87 8.51 13.88
C VAL A 198 -10.43 7.14 14.41
N VAL A 199 -9.15 7.02 14.68
CA VAL A 199 -8.50 5.84 15.25
C VAL A 199 -8.24 6.12 16.72
N THR A 200 -8.85 5.36 17.62
CA THR A 200 -8.58 5.44 19.06
C THR A 200 -7.42 4.52 19.40
N LEU A 201 -6.44 5.02 20.15
CA LEU A 201 -5.25 4.28 20.55
C LEU A 201 -5.46 3.59 21.90
N ALA A 202 -4.80 2.44 22.08
CA ALA A 202 -4.82 1.70 23.34
C ALA A 202 -3.99 2.40 24.44
N ALA A 203 -2.98 3.17 24.05
CA ALA A 203 -2.18 4.02 24.92
C ALA A 203 -2.03 5.41 24.27
N PRO A 204 -1.94 6.49 25.06
CA PRO A 204 -1.73 7.83 24.53
C PRO A 204 -0.34 7.98 23.89
N LEU A 205 -0.21 8.92 22.96
CA LEU A 205 1.06 9.22 22.27
C LEU A 205 2.12 9.71 23.25
N THR A 206 3.36 9.22 23.07
CA THR A 206 4.50 9.67 23.88
C THR A 206 5.22 10.86 23.27
N LYS A 207 5.07 11.07 21.95
CA LYS A 207 5.71 12.16 21.20
C LYS A 207 4.65 13.00 20.48
N ALA A 208 4.98 14.25 20.22
CA ALA A 208 4.17 15.09 19.35
C ALA A 208 4.50 14.78 17.89
N HIS A 209 3.48 14.78 17.04
CA HIS A 209 3.59 14.49 15.60
C HIS A 209 2.99 15.63 14.80
N THR A 210 3.65 15.98 13.70
CA THR A 210 3.14 17.02 12.80
C THR A 210 1.97 16.53 11.94
N PHE A 211 1.32 17.47 11.24
CA PHE A 211 0.33 17.12 10.22
C PHE A 211 0.98 16.34 9.06
N GLY A 212 0.29 15.34 8.51
CA GLY A 212 0.76 14.61 7.33
C GLY A 212 1.77 13.50 7.62
N VAL A 213 1.92 13.10 8.88
CA VAL A 213 2.79 11.99 9.30
C VAL A 213 2.22 10.67 8.80
N SER A 214 3.08 9.79 8.29
CA SER A 214 2.68 8.46 7.82
C SER A 214 2.31 7.57 9.02
N LEU A 215 1.12 7.01 8.99
CA LEU A 215 0.67 5.95 9.88
C LEU A 215 0.58 4.66 9.06
N SER A 216 1.43 3.68 9.35
CA SER A 216 1.58 2.52 8.49
C SER A 216 1.87 1.23 9.24
N ALA A 217 1.33 0.13 8.72
CA ALA A 217 1.67 -1.25 9.06
C ALA A 217 2.69 -1.86 8.08
N LEU A 218 3.18 -1.09 7.11
CA LEU A 218 4.10 -1.59 6.09
C LEU A 218 5.39 -2.10 6.73
N PRO A 219 5.86 -3.30 6.34
CA PRO A 219 7.20 -3.77 6.69
C PRO A 219 8.25 -2.74 6.30
N ALA A 220 9.25 -2.55 7.17
CA ALA A 220 10.36 -1.62 6.93
C ALA A 220 11.09 -1.91 5.60
N ALA A 221 11.14 -3.18 5.18
CA ALA A 221 11.71 -3.59 3.89
C ALA A 221 11.00 -2.94 2.68
N ILE A 222 9.67 -2.81 2.71
CA ILE A 222 8.90 -2.19 1.62
C ILE A 222 9.18 -0.68 1.59
N LYS A 223 9.18 -0.03 2.75
CA LYS A 223 9.50 1.40 2.85
C LYS A 223 10.92 1.69 2.36
N GLN A 224 11.90 0.88 2.77
CA GLN A 224 13.29 0.99 2.31
C GLN A 224 13.43 0.75 0.80
N ALA A 225 12.71 -0.23 0.25
CA ALA A 225 12.72 -0.48 -1.19
C ALA A 225 12.19 0.74 -1.97
N VAL A 226 11.12 1.39 -1.49
CA VAL A 226 10.57 2.59 -2.13
C VAL A 226 11.53 3.78 -2.02
N VAL A 227 12.28 3.90 -0.92
CA VAL A 227 13.37 4.88 -0.79
C VAL A 227 14.43 4.64 -1.87
N PHE A 228 14.91 3.41 -2.04
CA PHE A 228 15.90 3.07 -3.08
C PHE A 228 15.37 3.29 -4.50
N LEU A 229 14.13 2.89 -4.80
CA LEU A 229 13.51 3.15 -6.09
C LEU A 229 13.39 4.65 -6.36
N THR A 230 13.02 5.45 -5.37
CA THR A 230 12.95 6.92 -5.51
C THR A 230 14.34 7.51 -5.77
N SER A 231 15.38 7.04 -5.06
CA SER A 231 16.77 7.46 -5.28
C SER A 231 17.25 7.12 -6.70
N ALA A 232 16.97 5.91 -7.17
CA ALA A 232 17.29 5.47 -8.53
C ALA A 232 16.58 6.32 -9.59
N LEU A 233 15.29 6.63 -9.39
CA LEU A 233 14.53 7.52 -10.30
C LEU A 233 15.06 8.96 -10.33
N ILE A 234 15.63 9.46 -9.24
CA ILE A 234 16.27 10.78 -9.23
C ILE A 234 17.59 10.74 -10.00
N LYS A 235 18.41 9.70 -9.78
CA LYS A 235 19.71 9.54 -10.43
C LYS A 235 19.61 9.33 -11.93
N SER A 236 18.67 8.53 -12.40
CA SER A 236 18.47 8.27 -13.83
C SER A 236 18.11 9.54 -14.61
N ARG A 237 17.40 10.50 -13.99
CA ARG A 237 17.15 11.82 -14.58
C ARG A 237 18.41 12.67 -14.75
N GLY A 238 19.45 12.45 -13.94
CA GLY A 238 20.75 13.14 -14.04
C GLY A 238 21.69 12.51 -15.07
N SER A 239 21.47 11.24 -15.42
CA SER A 239 22.30 10.46 -16.35
C SER A 239 22.07 10.83 -17.82
N GLU A 240 20.88 11.34 -18.16
CA GLU A 240 20.55 11.86 -19.50
C GLU A 240 21.00 13.31 -19.76
N ALA A 241 22.02 13.80 -19.04
CA ALA A 241 22.64 15.08 -19.34
C ALA A 241 23.41 14.98 -20.68
N HIS A 242 22.73 15.33 -21.78
CA HIS A 242 23.36 15.50 -23.08
C HIS A 242 24.42 16.61 -23.02
N VAL A 243 25.69 16.22 -22.92
CA VAL A 243 26.81 17.10 -23.23
C VAL A 243 26.74 17.38 -24.74
N MET A 244 26.26 18.56 -25.13
CA MET A 244 26.48 19.05 -26.49
C MET A 244 27.98 19.20 -26.67
N ALA A 245 28.58 18.29 -27.43
CA ALA A 245 29.98 18.39 -27.82
C ALA A 245 30.20 19.75 -28.50
N SER A 246 31.12 20.55 -27.96
CA SER A 246 31.53 21.80 -28.59
C SER A 246 32.02 21.50 -30.01
N ILE A 247 31.66 22.36 -30.96
CA ILE A 247 31.77 22.22 -32.43
C ILE A 247 33.21 21.98 -32.99
N SER A 248 34.24 21.76 -32.17
CA SER A 248 35.64 21.66 -32.65
C SER A 248 36.43 20.40 -32.27
N ALA A 249 35.82 19.28 -31.84
CA ALA A 249 36.59 18.06 -31.61
C ALA A 249 35.77 16.75 -31.65
N GLY A 250 35.93 15.97 -32.73
CA GLY A 250 35.79 14.50 -32.76
C GLY A 250 34.42 13.87 -32.44
N PRO A 251 34.18 12.60 -32.85
CA PRO A 251 32.93 11.91 -32.55
C PRO A 251 32.75 11.74 -31.04
N SER A 252 31.60 12.24 -30.55
CA SER A 252 31.18 12.17 -29.15
C SER A 252 31.27 10.75 -28.61
N ARG A 253 32.23 10.48 -27.71
CA ARG A 253 32.16 9.28 -26.88
C ARG A 253 31.09 9.52 -25.83
N LYS A 254 29.98 8.79 -25.91
CA LYS A 254 29.14 8.55 -24.73
C LYS A 254 30.02 7.81 -23.73
N SER A 255 30.55 8.53 -22.75
CA SER A 255 30.91 7.90 -21.48
C SER A 255 29.57 7.55 -20.85
N GLU A 256 29.14 6.29 -20.92
CA GLU A 256 28.21 5.77 -19.93
C GLU A 256 28.92 5.95 -18.58
N ILE A 257 28.63 7.07 -17.92
CA ILE A 257 28.88 7.19 -16.49
C ILE A 257 28.05 6.05 -15.90
N GLN A 258 28.74 5.08 -15.29
CA GLN A 258 28.13 3.93 -14.62
C GLN A 258 26.93 4.43 -13.80
N ASP A 259 25.75 4.10 -14.29
CA ASP A 259 24.49 4.69 -13.85
C ASP A 259 24.25 4.22 -12.41
N GLY A 260 24.53 5.09 -11.44
CA GLY A 260 24.58 4.75 -10.01
C GLY A 260 23.22 4.42 -9.38
N GLY A 261 22.18 4.19 -10.20
CA GLY A 261 20.84 3.78 -9.79
C GLY A 261 20.55 2.29 -9.96
N PHE A 262 21.34 1.53 -10.73
CA PHE A 262 21.06 0.10 -10.95
C PHE A 262 21.20 -0.75 -9.69
N GLU A 263 22.21 -0.49 -8.86
CA GLU A 263 22.42 -1.22 -7.60
C GLU A 263 21.24 -1.01 -6.62
N GLU A 264 20.64 0.18 -6.61
CA GLU A 264 19.51 0.51 -5.74
C GLU A 264 18.22 -0.18 -6.19
N ILE A 265 18.06 -0.33 -7.51
CA ILE A 265 16.95 -1.11 -8.08
C ILE A 265 17.10 -2.58 -7.69
N ASP A 266 18.28 -3.18 -7.83
CA ASP A 266 18.52 -4.58 -7.48
C ASP A 266 18.27 -4.85 -5.99
N LEU A 267 18.74 -3.97 -5.11
CA LEU A 267 18.46 -4.04 -3.67
C LEU A 267 16.96 -3.90 -3.37
N ALA A 268 16.26 -3.00 -4.06
CA ALA A 268 14.81 -2.86 -3.92
C ALA A 268 14.08 -4.15 -4.36
N PHE A 269 14.50 -4.77 -5.46
CA PHE A 269 13.94 -6.05 -5.91
C PHE A 269 14.13 -7.16 -4.87
N GLU A 270 15.32 -7.26 -4.27
CA GLU A 270 15.61 -8.24 -3.23
C GLU A 270 14.70 -8.06 -2.01
N LEU A 271 14.52 -6.81 -1.56
CA LEU A 271 13.65 -6.46 -0.44
C LEU A 271 12.16 -6.73 -0.72
N LEU A 272 11.71 -6.55 -1.96
CA LEU A 272 10.30 -6.74 -2.36
C LEU A 272 9.95 -8.19 -2.67
N LYS A 273 10.93 -9.06 -2.94
CA LYS A 273 10.73 -10.46 -3.32
C LYS A 273 9.82 -11.25 -2.36
N PRO A 274 9.93 -11.13 -1.02
CA PRO A 274 9.05 -11.85 -0.10
C PRO A 274 7.58 -11.41 -0.14
N HIS A 275 7.32 -10.20 -0.65
CA HIS A 275 6.01 -9.58 -0.74
C HIS A 275 5.37 -9.73 -2.12
N ARG A 276 6.07 -10.36 -3.06
CA ARG A 276 5.54 -10.64 -4.39
C ARG A 276 4.37 -11.64 -4.29
N ARG A 277 3.34 -11.42 -5.11
CA ARG A 277 2.26 -12.38 -5.30
C ARG A 277 2.86 -13.70 -5.77
N SER A 278 2.80 -14.74 -4.94
CA SER A 278 3.15 -16.08 -5.41
C SER A 278 2.12 -16.53 -6.43
N ALA A 279 2.60 -16.92 -7.62
CA ALA A 279 1.82 -17.52 -8.69
C ALA A 279 1.14 -18.82 -8.22
#